data_AF-A0A7W0TIV7-F1
#
_entry.id   AF-A0A7W0TIV7-F1
#
_cell.length_a   1.000
_cell.length_b   1.000
_cell.length_c   1.000
_cell.angle_alpha   90.00
_cell.angle_beta   90.00
_cell.angle_gamma   90.00
#
_symmetry.space_group_name_H-M   'P 1'
#
loop_
_entity.id
_entity.type
_entity.pdbx_description
1 polymer ?
#
loop_
_entity_poly.entity_id
_entity_poly.type
_entity_poly.pdbx_seq_one_letter_code
_entity_poly.pdbx_strand_id
1 'polypeptide(L)'
;GFAAIQRTPDWLCGLVLLAEPVAAWGTPDQIGRLAAALAGHAGRNVVMDDACAAFGPVARPLGLLAAAAGRAGEASAYLGQAVELAARWDAPGWELRAIADWHQGGVGVTGSDALRDRGIALARALELPWIAAELDQTTTP
;
A
#
# COMPACT_ATOMS: atom_id res chain seq x y z
N GLY A 1 9.10 3.66 21.20
CA GLY A 1 8.61 4.34 19.98
C GLY A 1 9.48 3.98 18.80
N PHE A 2 9.09 4.29 17.57
CA PHE A 2 9.79 3.82 16.35
C PHE A 2 11.29 4.15 16.28
N ALA A 3 11.74 5.21 16.98
CA ALA A 3 13.15 5.55 17.12
C ALA A 3 14.01 4.47 17.83
N ALA A 4 13.39 3.50 18.51
CA ALA A 4 14.09 2.38 19.13
C ALA A 4 14.47 1.27 18.13
N ILE A 5 13.93 1.30 16.89
CA ILE A 5 14.30 0.36 15.84
C ILE A 5 15.70 0.73 15.37
N GLN A 6 16.64 -0.21 15.53
CA GLN A 6 18.04 0.00 15.15
C GLN A 6 18.15 0.27 13.65
N ARG A 7 19.04 1.20 13.28
CA ARG A 7 19.36 1.55 11.89
C ARG A 7 20.25 0.47 11.25
N THR A 8 19.72 -0.73 11.09
CA THR A 8 20.33 -1.84 10.34
C THR A 8 19.90 -1.79 8.86
N PRO A 9 20.44 -2.64 7.98
CA PRO A 9 19.93 -2.77 6.60
C PRO A 9 18.41 -3.01 6.54
N ASP A 10 17.85 -3.74 7.51
CA ASP A 10 16.43 -4.06 7.62
C ASP A 10 15.56 -2.97 8.25
N TRP A 11 16.15 -1.82 8.60
CA TRP A 11 15.42 -0.75 9.27
C TRP A 11 14.14 -0.34 8.53
N LEU A 12 14.21 -0.21 7.20
CA LEU A 12 13.05 0.15 6.37
C LEU A 12 12.00 -0.98 6.34
N CYS A 13 12.45 -2.24 6.32
CA CYS A 13 11.58 -3.41 6.41
C CYS A 13 10.81 -3.42 7.74
N GLY A 14 11.50 -3.21 8.86
CA GLY A 14 10.89 -3.13 10.18
C GLY A 14 9.83 -2.03 10.28
N LEU A 15 10.07 -0.86 9.67
CA LEU A 15 9.06 0.21 9.64
C LEU A 15 7.84 -0.14 8.78
N VAL A 16 8.04 -0.76 7.62
CA VAL A 16 6.93 -1.11 6.72
C VAL A 16 6.07 -2.23 7.30
N LEU A 17 6.65 -3.21 7.98
CA LEU A 17 5.89 -4.26 8.68
C LEU A 17 5.00 -3.71 9.81
N LEU A 18 5.31 -2.52 10.34
CA LEU A 18 4.48 -1.85 11.35
C LEU A 18 3.35 -1.00 10.75
N ALA A 19 3.34 -0.74 9.44
CA ALA A 19 2.41 0.20 8.83
C ALA A 19 0.96 -0.25 8.92
N GLU A 20 0.67 -1.52 8.66
CA GLU A 20 -0.69 -2.08 8.75
C GLU A 20 -1.26 -2.03 10.17
N PRO A 21 -0.57 -2.54 11.21
CA PRO A 21 -1.10 -2.45 12.57
C PRO A 21 -1.20 -1.00 13.08
N VAL A 22 -0.30 -0.10 12.67
CA VAL A 22 -0.40 1.32 13.03
C VAL A 22 -1.54 2.01 12.28
N ALA A 23 -1.81 1.67 11.03
CA ALA A 23 -2.96 2.19 10.29
C ALA A 23 -4.30 1.71 10.90
N ALA A 24 -4.36 0.45 11.36
CA ALA A 24 -5.58 -0.12 11.92
C ALA A 24 -5.85 0.31 13.38
N TRP A 25 -4.81 0.40 14.22
CA TRP A 25 -4.98 0.57 15.67
C TRP A 25 -4.09 1.66 16.29
N GLY A 26 -3.30 2.36 15.48
CA GLY A 26 -2.40 3.40 15.98
C GLY A 26 -3.12 4.66 16.42
N THR A 27 -2.53 5.37 17.37
CA THR A 27 -2.93 6.73 17.71
C THR A 27 -2.53 7.70 16.58
N PRO A 28 -3.15 8.89 16.50
CA PRO A 28 -2.75 9.90 15.51
C PRO A 28 -1.25 10.25 15.54
N ASP A 29 -0.63 10.28 16.73
CA ASP A 29 0.82 10.49 16.89
C ASP A 29 1.63 9.32 16.33
N GLN A 30 1.21 8.07 16.57
CA GLN A 30 1.88 6.89 16.00
C GLN A 30 1.78 6.87 14.46
N ILE A 31 0.61 7.17 13.91
CA ILE A 31 0.39 7.26 12.47
C ILE A 31 1.31 8.34 11.87
N GLY A 32 1.32 9.54 12.46
CA GLY A 32 2.13 10.66 11.99
C GLY A 32 3.64 10.36 12.05
N ARG A 33 4.12 9.77 13.14
CA ARG A 33 5.55 9.42 13.28
C ARG A 33 6.00 8.35 12.30
N LEU A 34 5.19 7.32 12.07
CA LEU A 34 5.55 6.28 11.12
C LEU A 34 5.50 6.79 9.68
N ALA A 35 4.49 7.60 9.33
CA ALA A 35 4.41 8.25 8.03
C ALA A 35 5.64 9.15 7.78
N ALA A 36 6.04 9.95 8.77
CA ALA A 36 7.23 10.81 8.68
C ALA A 36 8.52 9.99 8.49
N ALA A 37 8.64 8.84 9.16
CA ALA A 37 9.80 7.96 8.99
C ALA A 37 9.88 7.32 7.60
N LEU A 38 8.74 7.11 6.93
CA LEU A 38 8.65 6.48 5.61
C LEU A 38 8.64 7.47 4.43
N ALA A 39 8.32 8.76 4.65
CA ALA A 39 8.06 9.73 3.58
C ALA A 39 9.19 9.85 2.53
N GLY A 40 10.46 9.75 2.96
CA GLY A 40 11.63 9.82 2.06
C GLY A 40 11.88 8.55 1.23
N HIS A 41 11.03 7.52 1.36
CA HIS A 41 11.26 6.19 0.80
C HIS A 41 10.16 5.72 -0.15
N ALA A 42 9.12 6.52 -0.42
CA ALA A 42 7.93 6.12 -1.19
C ALA A 42 8.25 5.40 -2.52
N GLY A 43 9.27 5.87 -3.26
CA GLY A 43 9.70 5.31 -4.54
C GLY A 43 10.54 4.03 -4.46
N ARG A 44 10.78 3.48 -3.28
CA ARG A 44 11.65 2.31 -3.07
C ARG A 44 10.84 1.04 -2.92
N ASN A 45 11.40 -0.07 -3.41
CA ASN A 45 10.97 -1.40 -3.02
C ASN A 45 11.65 -1.76 -1.69
N VAL A 46 10.90 -2.27 -0.73
CA VAL A 46 11.45 -2.74 0.53
C VAL A 46 12.08 -4.10 0.31
N VAL A 47 13.34 -4.24 0.69
CA VAL A 47 14.08 -5.52 0.69
C VAL A 47 14.54 -5.82 2.11
N MET A 48 14.68 -7.10 2.42
CA MET A 48 15.22 -7.59 3.68
C MET A 48 16.55 -8.31 3.44
N ASP A 49 17.51 -8.02 4.31
CA ASP A 49 18.87 -8.56 4.36
C ASP A 49 19.57 -8.48 2.99
N ASP A 50 20.29 -9.53 2.60
CA ASP A 50 20.86 -9.74 1.26
C ASP A 50 19.79 -10.01 0.18
N ALA A 51 18.71 -9.22 0.19
CA ALA A 51 17.55 -9.31 -0.70
C ALA A 51 16.85 -10.69 -0.69
N CYS A 52 16.84 -11.37 0.45
CA CYS A 52 16.17 -12.66 0.60
C CYS A 52 14.64 -12.56 0.51
N ALA A 53 14.08 -11.37 0.74
CA ALA A 53 12.67 -11.05 0.54
C ALA A 53 12.46 -9.61 0.09
N ALA A 54 11.34 -9.37 -0.61
CA ALA A 54 10.87 -8.05 -0.99
C ALA A 54 9.40 -7.87 -0.59
N PHE A 55 9.03 -6.66 -0.15
CA PHE A 55 7.71 -6.36 0.42
C PHE A 55 6.92 -5.32 -0.37
N GLY A 56 7.40 -4.97 -1.56
CA GLY A 56 6.74 -4.07 -2.49
C GLY A 56 7.02 -2.59 -2.21
N PRO A 57 6.32 -1.70 -2.94
CA PRO A 57 6.55 -0.27 -2.87
C PRO A 57 6.23 0.32 -1.49
N VAL A 58 7.12 1.15 -0.93
CA VAL A 58 6.85 1.91 0.32
C VAL A 58 5.69 2.90 0.16
N ALA A 59 5.36 3.29 -1.07
CA ALA A 59 4.18 4.10 -1.32
C ALA A 59 2.89 3.45 -0.78
N ARG A 60 2.78 2.11 -0.80
CA ARG A 60 1.59 1.42 -0.25
C ARG A 60 1.37 1.68 1.25
N PRO A 61 2.32 1.39 2.16
CA PRO A 61 2.14 1.68 3.58
C PRO A 61 1.94 3.17 3.88
N LEU A 62 2.55 4.08 3.10
CA LEU A 62 2.26 5.52 3.22
C LEU A 62 0.79 5.85 2.89
N GLY A 63 0.24 5.20 1.86
CA GLY A 63 -1.18 5.29 1.50
C GLY A 63 -2.11 4.82 2.61
N LEU A 64 -1.82 3.67 3.22
CA LEU A 64 -2.59 3.15 4.36
C LEU A 64 -2.57 4.10 5.56
N LEU A 65 -1.40 4.65 5.89
CA LEU A 65 -1.26 5.62 6.99
C LEU A 65 -1.95 6.95 6.69
N ALA A 66 -1.94 7.40 5.44
CA ALA A 66 -2.70 8.57 5.02
C ALA A 66 -4.22 8.35 5.12
N ALA A 67 -4.71 7.18 4.71
CA ALA A 67 -6.12 6.79 4.84
C ALA A 67 -6.55 6.74 6.32
N ALA A 68 -5.75 6.10 7.18
CA ALA A 68 -5.99 6.04 8.62
C ALA A 68 -6.00 7.43 9.29
N ALA A 69 -5.26 8.39 8.74
CA ALA A 69 -5.25 9.78 9.19
C ALA A 69 -6.41 10.63 8.62
N GLY A 70 -7.34 10.06 7.86
CA GLY A 70 -8.43 10.79 7.19
C GLY A 70 -7.96 11.67 6.02
N ARG A 71 -6.75 11.46 5.50
CA ARG A 71 -6.12 12.26 4.44
C ARG A 71 -6.31 11.58 3.08
N ALA A 72 -7.56 11.52 2.63
CA ALA A 72 -7.97 10.80 1.42
C ALA A 72 -7.14 11.16 0.18
N GLY A 73 -6.93 12.45 -0.11
CA GLY A 73 -6.13 12.86 -1.28
C GLY A 73 -4.69 12.33 -1.28
N GLU A 74 -4.02 12.37 -0.12
CA GLU A 74 -2.67 11.79 0.05
C GLU A 74 -2.70 10.26 -0.08
N ALA A 75 -3.73 9.61 0.47
CA ALA A 75 -3.90 8.16 0.36
C ALA A 75 -4.00 7.72 -1.11
N SER A 76 -4.83 8.39 -1.92
CA SER A 76 -4.96 8.10 -3.35
C SER A 76 -3.64 8.30 -4.09
N ALA A 77 -2.94 9.41 -3.82
CA ALA A 77 -1.67 9.70 -4.46
C ALA A 77 -0.61 8.62 -4.17
N TYR A 78 -0.47 8.21 -2.91
CA TYR A 78 0.48 7.18 -2.52
C TYR A 78 0.09 5.78 -3.05
N LEU A 79 -1.18 5.41 -2.99
CA LEU A 79 -1.64 4.12 -3.52
C LEU A 79 -1.54 4.07 -5.05
N GLY A 80 -1.86 5.16 -5.75
CA GLY A 80 -1.62 5.30 -7.20
C GLY A 80 -0.13 5.15 -7.55
N GLN A 81 0.76 5.81 -6.78
CA GLN A 81 2.20 5.63 -6.96
C GLN A 81 2.64 4.17 -6.71
N ALA A 82 2.02 3.47 -5.75
CA ALA A 82 2.31 2.06 -5.50
C ALA A 82 1.88 1.17 -6.68
N VAL A 83 0.71 1.42 -7.28
CA VAL A 83 0.26 0.76 -8.51
C VAL A 83 1.25 0.99 -9.64
N GLU A 84 1.63 2.25 -9.90
CA GLU A 84 2.59 2.60 -10.96
C GLU A 84 3.95 1.92 -10.75
N LEU A 85 4.48 1.91 -9.53
CA LEU A 85 5.76 1.28 -9.21
C LEU A 85 5.70 -0.23 -9.42
N ALA A 86 4.65 -0.89 -8.91
CA ALA A 86 4.48 -2.33 -9.07
C ALA A 86 4.32 -2.73 -10.53
N ALA A 87 3.55 -1.98 -11.32
CA ALA A 87 3.42 -2.18 -12.76
C ALA A 87 4.76 -2.01 -13.49
N ARG A 88 5.54 -0.96 -13.17
CA ARG A 88 6.88 -0.75 -13.75
C ARG A 88 7.87 -1.86 -13.40
N TRP A 89 7.69 -2.52 -12.26
CA TRP A 89 8.53 -3.63 -11.82
C TRP A 89 8.02 -5.00 -12.27
N ASP A 90 6.97 -5.05 -13.10
CA ASP A 90 6.31 -6.29 -13.54
C ASP A 90 5.92 -7.20 -12.35
N ALA A 91 5.37 -6.58 -11.29
CA ALA A 91 5.02 -7.23 -10.04
C ALA A 91 3.49 -7.27 -9.84
N PRO A 92 2.76 -8.12 -10.58
CA PRO A 92 1.30 -8.11 -10.64
C PRO A 92 0.62 -8.34 -9.28
N GLY A 93 1.25 -9.12 -8.38
CA GLY A 93 0.71 -9.34 -7.03
C GLY A 93 0.74 -8.07 -6.16
N TRP A 94 1.77 -7.24 -6.28
CA TRP A 94 1.83 -5.97 -5.56
C TRP A 94 0.95 -4.91 -6.20
N GLU A 95 0.83 -4.92 -7.53
CA GLU A 95 -0.10 -4.05 -8.26
C GLU A 95 -1.54 -4.31 -7.81
N LEU A 96 -1.96 -5.58 -7.83
CA LEU A 96 -3.29 -5.99 -7.36
C LEU A 96 -3.54 -5.59 -5.91
N ARG A 97 -2.56 -5.80 -5.00
CA ARG A 97 -2.70 -5.45 -3.60
C ARG A 97 -2.92 -3.94 -3.41
N ALA A 98 -2.16 -3.11 -4.13
CA ALA A 98 -2.31 -1.66 -4.06
C ALA A 98 -3.66 -1.18 -4.61
N ILE A 99 -4.17 -1.79 -5.68
CA ILE A 99 -5.51 -1.53 -6.22
C ILE A 99 -6.59 -1.88 -5.18
N ALA A 100 -6.49 -3.05 -4.54
CA ALA A 100 -7.44 -3.48 -3.52
C ALA A 100 -7.48 -2.50 -2.33
N ASP A 101 -6.32 -2.07 -1.83
CA ASP A 101 -6.26 -1.08 -0.74
C ASP A 101 -6.82 0.29 -1.15
N TRP A 102 -6.61 0.69 -2.41
CA TRP A 102 -7.17 1.95 -2.96
C TRP A 102 -8.69 1.95 -2.91
N HIS A 103 -9.32 0.83 -3.27
CA HIS A 103 -10.78 0.67 -3.19
C HIS A 103 -11.28 0.58 -1.74
N GLN A 104 -10.60 -0.19 -0.88
CA GLN A 104 -11.00 -0.34 0.52
C GLN A 104 -10.87 0.96 1.34
N GLY A 105 -9.89 1.81 1.00
CA GLY A 105 -9.68 3.09 1.67
C GLY A 105 -10.77 4.14 1.42
N GLY A 106 -11.79 3.84 0.61
CA GLY A 106 -12.89 4.76 0.30
C GLY A 106 -12.42 6.04 -0.38
N VAL A 107 -11.27 5.99 -1.05
CA VAL A 107 -10.58 7.16 -1.55
C VAL A 107 -11.24 7.64 -2.85
N GLY A 108 -12.28 8.45 -2.72
CA GLY A 108 -12.99 9.00 -3.88
C GLY A 108 -12.06 9.89 -4.69
N VAL A 109 -11.84 9.54 -5.97
CA VAL A 109 -11.46 10.43 -7.11
C VAL A 109 -11.44 9.60 -8.42
N THR A 110 -11.67 10.29 -9.53
CA THR A 110 -11.65 9.88 -10.95
C THR A 110 -10.62 8.80 -11.32
N GLY A 111 -11.01 7.83 -12.15
CA GLY A 111 -10.16 6.72 -12.59
C GLY A 111 -10.41 5.38 -11.86
N SER A 112 -11.32 5.37 -10.88
CA SER A 112 -11.76 4.19 -10.12
C SER A 112 -12.11 2.99 -11.00
N ASP A 113 -12.81 3.21 -12.13
CA ASP A 113 -13.26 2.11 -12.98
C ASP A 113 -12.11 1.43 -13.73
N ALA A 114 -11.15 2.20 -14.25
CA ALA A 114 -9.98 1.64 -14.94
C ALA A 114 -9.05 0.88 -13.98
N LEU A 115 -8.87 1.39 -12.75
CA LEU A 115 -8.13 0.68 -11.71
C LEU A 115 -8.85 -0.59 -11.27
N ARG A 116 -10.17 -0.56 -11.15
CA ARG A 116 -11.00 -1.73 -10.84
C ARG A 116 -10.85 -2.80 -11.93
N ASP A 117 -11.05 -2.42 -13.20
CA ASP A 117 -10.92 -3.33 -14.35
C ASP A 117 -9.53 -3.97 -14.39
N ARG A 118 -8.48 -3.17 -14.14
CA ARG A 118 -7.11 -3.67 -14.01
C ARG A 118 -6.96 -4.65 -12.85
N GLY A 119 -7.51 -4.34 -11.69
CA GLY A 119 -7.50 -5.22 -10.52
C GLY A 119 -8.19 -6.56 -10.80
N ILE A 120 -9.36 -6.54 -11.43
CA ILE A 120 -10.08 -7.76 -11.84
C ILE A 120 -9.25 -8.59 -12.83
N ALA A 121 -8.65 -7.94 -13.83
CA ALA A 121 -7.81 -8.61 -14.81
C ALA A 121 -6.59 -9.26 -14.15
N LEU A 122 -5.92 -8.57 -13.23
CA LEU A 122 -4.80 -9.09 -12.45
C LEU A 122 -5.21 -10.25 -11.55
N ALA A 123 -6.33 -10.13 -10.83
CA ALA A 123 -6.84 -11.19 -9.97
C ALA A 123 -7.14 -12.47 -10.77
N ARG A 124 -7.70 -12.34 -11.98
CA ARG A 124 -7.91 -13.49 -12.88
C ARG A 124 -6.59 -14.08 -13.37
N ALA A 125 -5.64 -13.25 -13.79
CA ALA A 125 -4.32 -13.70 -14.25
C ALA A 125 -3.49 -14.39 -13.16
N LEU A 126 -3.70 -14.01 -11.89
CA LEU A 126 -3.06 -14.63 -10.72
C LEU A 126 -3.84 -15.80 -10.12
N GLU A 127 -4.96 -16.21 -10.75
CA GLU A 127 -5.83 -17.29 -10.26
C GLU A 127 -6.39 -17.04 -8.84
N LEU A 128 -6.73 -15.77 -8.54
CA LEU A 128 -7.30 -15.32 -7.28
C LEU A 128 -8.78 -14.89 -7.47
N PRO A 129 -9.71 -15.82 -7.77
CA PRO A 129 -11.08 -15.48 -8.15
C PRO A 129 -11.89 -14.79 -7.05
N TRP A 130 -11.56 -15.00 -5.77
CA TRP A 130 -12.23 -14.33 -4.66
C TRP A 130 -11.93 -12.82 -4.63
N ILE A 131 -10.71 -12.41 -4.97
CA ILE A 131 -10.34 -10.99 -5.07
C ILE A 131 -11.07 -10.32 -6.23
N ALA A 132 -11.19 -11.02 -7.37
CA ALA A 132 -11.97 -10.50 -8.49
C ALA A 132 -13.44 -10.27 -8.10
N ALA A 133 -14.03 -11.21 -7.37
CA ALA A 133 -15.41 -11.09 -6.89
C ALA A 133 -15.60 -9.95 -5.87
N GLU A 134 -14.63 -9.70 -5.00
CA GLU A 134 -14.67 -8.56 -4.05
C GLU A 134 -14.60 -7.20 -4.76
N LEU A 135 -13.75 -7.09 -5.78
CA LEU A 135 -13.62 -5.88 -6.60
C LEU A 135 -14.87 -5.61 -7.45
N ASP A 136 -15.58 -6.66 -7.89
CA ASP A 136 -16.87 -6.54 -8.59
C ASP A 136 -18.01 -6.05 -7.65
N GLN A 137 -17.98 -6.47 -6.37
CA GLN A 137 -19.04 -6.21 -5.38
C GLN A 137 -19.03 -4.81 -4.76
N THR A 138 -17.93 -4.06 -4.85
CA THR A 138 -17.80 -2.69 -4.31
C THR A 138 -18.65 -1.64 -5.04
N THR A 139 -19.64 -2.08 -5.82
CA THR A 139 -20.52 -1.29 -6.70
C THR A 139 -21.91 -1.02 -6.08
N THR A 140 -22.21 -1.45 -4.86
CA THR A 140 -23.55 -1.25 -4.29
C THR A 140 -23.58 0.00 -3.38
N PRO A 141 -24.38 1.04 -3.71
CA PRO A 141 -24.56 2.21 -2.86
C PRO A 141 -25.28 1.88 -1.55
#